data_AF-A0A6C0JI85-F1
#
_entry.id   AF-A0A6C0JI85-F1
#
_cell.length_a   1.000
_cell.length_b   1.000
_cell.length_c   1.000
_cell.angle_alpha   90.00
_cell.angle_beta   90.00
_cell.angle_gamma   90.00
#
_symmetry.space_group_name_H-M   'P 1'
#
loop_
_entity.id
_entity.type
_entity.pdbx_description
1 polymer ?
#
loop_
_entity_poly.entity_id
_entity_poly.type
_entity_poly.pdbx_seq_one_letter_code
_entity_poly.pdbx_strand_id
1 'polypeptide(L)'
;MKESFIHDVVTLGFLIPFSILSIAEVVFHYTVYPLFLTHAFTVHMLFDLIWIHRRPHVLTSYHKLIKFHHLVVLSFLMYPLFRPWDSRIVAIGGLIEIDTTLLLLKRISKGHWLFRRLYMTSNVIIRVWYVTLLSFLYWYYTQYENFWMRLHIMSAQAFVNLFSFAICIVTFTKEIKRKLA
;
A
#
# COMPACT_ATOMS: atom_id res chain seq x y z
N MET A 1 -10.15 -5.47 20.13
CA MET A 1 -9.44 -4.22 20.49
C MET A 1 -7.96 -4.46 20.81
N LYS A 2 -7.61 -5.48 21.61
CA LYS A 2 -6.20 -5.80 21.91
C LYS A 2 -5.44 -6.36 20.69
N GLU A 3 -6.06 -7.26 19.92
CA GLU A 3 -5.41 -7.87 18.75
C GLU A 3 -5.22 -6.92 17.56
N SER A 4 -6.20 -6.05 17.28
CA SER A 4 -6.09 -5.02 16.23
C SER A 4 -4.99 -4.00 16.54
N PHE A 5 -4.81 -3.68 17.83
CA PHE A 5 -3.72 -2.82 18.26
C PHE A 5 -2.36 -3.49 18.08
N ILE A 6 -2.23 -4.77 18.45
CA ILE A 6 -0.98 -5.53 18.24
C ILE A 6 -0.63 -5.60 16.76
N HIS A 7 -1.63 -5.91 15.91
CA HIS A 7 -1.47 -5.91 14.46
C HIS A 7 -0.99 -4.55 13.94
N ASP A 8 -1.69 -3.46 14.30
CA ASP A 8 -1.32 -2.10 13.87
C ASP A 8 0.12 -1.74 14.30
N VAL A 9 0.55 -2.12 15.51
CA VAL A 9 1.92 -1.87 16.03
C VAL A 9 2.96 -2.67 15.25
N VAL A 10 2.74 -3.97 15.06
CA VAL A 10 3.67 -4.85 14.33
C VAL A 10 3.81 -4.38 12.88
N THR A 11 2.70 -4.06 12.23
CA THR A 11 2.68 -3.56 10.86
C THR A 11 3.37 -2.21 10.75
N LEU A 12 3.19 -1.29 11.72
CA LEU A 12 3.96 -0.03 11.74
C LEU A 12 5.46 -0.23 11.91
N GLY A 13 5.87 -1.22 12.69
CA GLY A 13 7.29 -1.60 12.83
C GLY A 13 7.95 -1.95 11.50
N PHE A 14 7.17 -2.44 10.52
CA PHE A 14 7.63 -2.64 9.14
C PHE A 14 7.43 -1.40 8.25
N LEU A 15 6.23 -0.82 8.25
CA LEU A 15 5.85 0.22 7.28
C LEU A 15 6.65 1.51 7.44
N ILE A 16 7.05 1.88 8.66
CA ILE A 16 7.87 3.08 8.89
C ILE A 16 9.25 2.92 8.24
N PRO A 17 10.07 1.90 8.58
CA PRO A 17 11.33 1.65 7.87
C PRO A 17 11.15 1.49 6.36
N PHE A 18 10.12 0.75 5.92
CA PHE A 18 9.85 0.54 4.50
C PHE A 18 9.61 1.86 3.77
N SER A 19 8.73 2.72 4.30
CA SER A 19 8.42 4.03 3.72
C SER A 19 9.65 4.94 3.66
N ILE A 20 10.49 4.93 4.71
CA ILE A 20 11.74 5.70 4.74
C ILE A 20 12.69 5.21 3.66
N LEU A 21 12.85 3.90 3.50
CA LEU A 21 13.72 3.32 2.48
C LEU A 21 13.17 3.56 1.06
N SER A 22 11.84 3.52 0.86
CA SER A 22 11.22 3.93 -0.42
C SER A 22 11.54 5.39 -0.77
N ILE A 23 11.45 6.30 0.20
CA ILE A 23 11.85 7.71 0.00
C ILE A 23 13.35 7.80 -0.29
N ALA A 24 14.18 7.08 0.46
CA ALA A 24 15.63 7.06 0.30
C ALA A 24 16.03 6.65 -1.13
N GLU A 25 15.41 5.60 -1.66
CA GLU A 25 15.68 5.10 -2.99
C GLU A 25 15.13 6.01 -4.10
N VAL A 26 13.92 6.57 -3.92
CA VAL A 26 13.30 7.44 -4.93
C VAL A 26 13.99 8.80 -5.03
N VAL A 27 14.28 9.44 -3.89
CA VAL A 27 14.75 10.83 -3.83
C VAL A 27 16.27 10.92 -3.82
N PHE A 28 16.95 10.04 -3.07
CA PHE A 28 18.39 10.11 -2.87
C PHE A 28 19.16 9.05 -3.66
N HIS A 29 18.45 8.21 -4.45
CA HIS A 29 19.03 7.09 -5.17
C HIS A 29 19.79 6.11 -4.25
N TYR A 30 19.41 6.07 -2.97
CA TYR A 30 20.01 5.17 -2.00
C TYR A 30 19.36 3.79 -2.09
N THR A 31 20.05 2.85 -2.74
CA THR A 31 19.60 1.46 -2.91
C THR A 31 20.48 0.53 -2.07
N VAL A 32 19.88 -0.23 -1.14
CA VAL A 32 20.61 -1.25 -0.35
C VAL A 32 21.11 -2.36 -1.26
N TYR A 33 20.17 -2.99 -1.97
CA TYR A 33 20.40 -3.80 -3.16
C TYR A 33 19.10 -3.78 -3.98
N PRO A 34 19.13 -4.01 -5.30
CA PRO A 34 17.97 -3.77 -6.18
C PRO A 34 16.66 -4.41 -5.67
N LEU A 35 16.68 -5.68 -5.29
CA LEU A 35 15.48 -6.39 -4.84
C LEU A 35 15.15 -6.22 -3.34
N PHE A 36 15.87 -5.39 -2.57
CA PHE A 36 15.67 -5.32 -1.11
C PHE A 36 14.22 -4.97 -0.76
N LEU A 37 13.68 -3.89 -1.34
CA LEU A 37 12.32 -3.45 -1.09
C LEU A 37 11.29 -4.46 -1.61
N THR A 38 11.56 -5.11 -2.76
CA THR A 38 10.71 -6.18 -3.30
C THR A 38 10.59 -7.35 -2.32
N HIS A 39 11.70 -7.87 -1.82
CA HIS A 39 11.68 -8.97 -0.85
C HIS A 39 11.03 -8.56 0.46
N ALA A 40 11.40 -7.39 0.99
CA ALA A 40 10.85 -6.87 2.23
C ALA A 40 9.31 -6.74 2.14
N PHE A 41 8.82 -6.16 1.05
CA PHE A 41 7.39 -5.97 0.83
C PHE A 41 6.66 -7.29 0.59
N THR A 42 7.29 -8.24 -0.13
CA THR A 42 6.73 -9.58 -0.36
C THR A 42 6.55 -10.33 0.96
N VAL A 43 7.58 -10.34 1.81
CA VAL A 43 7.53 -10.99 3.13
C VAL A 43 6.46 -10.34 4.00
N HIS A 44 6.39 -9.01 4.03
CA HIS A 44 5.35 -8.30 4.78
C HIS A 44 3.94 -8.64 4.29
N MET A 45 3.71 -8.60 2.97
CA MET A 45 2.41 -8.92 2.37
C MET A 45 1.98 -10.36 2.65
N LEU A 46 2.90 -11.32 2.60
CA LEU A 46 2.64 -12.71 2.98
C LEU A 46 2.28 -12.84 4.47
N PHE A 47 3.05 -12.18 5.34
CA PHE A 47 2.80 -12.18 6.77
C PHE A 47 1.42 -11.60 7.10
N ASP A 48 1.08 -10.44 6.50
CA ASP A 48 -0.20 -9.80 6.71
C ASP A 48 -1.36 -10.66 6.18
N LEU A 49 -1.19 -11.26 5.01
CA LEU A 49 -2.15 -12.19 4.43
C LEU A 49 -2.44 -13.39 5.35
N ILE A 50 -1.40 -14.01 5.91
CA ILE A 50 -1.52 -15.13 6.86
C ILE A 50 -2.23 -14.66 8.14
N TRP A 51 -1.87 -13.49 8.66
CA TRP A 51 -2.48 -12.93 9.85
C TRP A 51 -3.98 -12.69 9.64
N ILE A 52 -4.36 -12.04 8.55
CA ILE A 52 -5.76 -11.76 8.18
C ILE A 52 -6.54 -13.06 7.98
N HIS A 53 -5.93 -14.06 7.34
CA HIS A 53 -6.55 -15.35 7.11
C HIS A 53 -6.84 -16.09 8.43
N ARG A 54 -5.88 -16.09 9.37
CA ARG A 54 -6.02 -16.75 10.67
C ARG A 54 -6.96 -15.99 11.62
N ARG A 55 -7.02 -14.67 11.52
CA ARG A 55 -7.76 -13.79 12.45
C ARG A 55 -8.59 -12.74 11.68
N PRO A 56 -9.66 -13.15 10.97
CA PRO A 56 -10.44 -12.24 10.13
C PRO A 56 -11.16 -11.13 10.91
N HIS A 57 -11.43 -11.34 12.20
CA HIS A 57 -12.12 -10.37 13.07
C HIS A 57 -11.23 -9.19 13.51
N VAL A 58 -9.93 -9.24 13.24
CA VAL A 58 -8.96 -8.20 13.66
C VAL A 58 -9.09 -6.94 12.80
N LEU A 59 -9.52 -7.09 11.54
CA LEU A 59 -9.76 -6.00 10.62
C LEU A 59 -11.26 -5.77 10.41
N THR A 60 -11.58 -4.56 9.96
CA THR A 60 -12.95 -4.09 9.68
C THR A 60 -13.75 -5.07 8.80
N SER A 61 -15.04 -4.83 8.63
CA SER A 61 -15.97 -5.61 7.79
C SER A 61 -15.49 -5.92 6.35
N TYR A 62 -14.41 -5.29 5.88
CA TYR A 62 -13.81 -5.44 4.55
C TYR A 62 -12.60 -6.40 4.49
N HIS A 63 -12.36 -7.24 5.50
CA HIS A 63 -11.21 -8.16 5.53
C HIS A 63 -11.06 -9.03 4.27
N LYS A 64 -12.15 -9.45 3.62
CA LYS A 64 -12.10 -10.22 2.36
C LYS A 64 -11.48 -9.41 1.22
N LEU A 65 -11.85 -8.14 1.10
CA LEU A 65 -11.32 -7.23 0.09
C LEU A 65 -9.84 -6.94 0.34
N ILE A 66 -9.46 -6.70 1.60
CA ILE A 66 -8.05 -6.48 1.98
C ILE A 66 -7.20 -7.70 1.66
N LYS A 67 -7.68 -8.90 2.01
CA LYS A 67 -7.02 -10.17 1.68
C LYS A 67 -6.82 -10.33 0.17
N PHE A 68 -7.85 -10.03 -0.63
CA PHE A 68 -7.74 -10.08 -2.09
C PHE A 68 -6.75 -9.04 -2.63
N HIS A 69 -6.74 -7.83 -2.08
CA HIS A 69 -5.76 -6.82 -2.43
C HIS A 69 -4.33 -7.28 -2.17
N HIS A 70 -4.05 -7.93 -1.04
CA HIS A 70 -2.73 -8.50 -0.76
C HIS A 70 -2.33 -9.57 -1.77
N LEU A 71 -3.26 -10.42 -2.20
CA LEU A 71 -3.01 -11.40 -3.26
C LEU A 71 -2.66 -10.74 -4.60
N VAL A 72 -3.38 -9.68 -4.97
CA VAL A 72 -3.09 -8.91 -6.20
C VAL A 72 -1.71 -8.23 -6.09
N VAL A 73 -1.39 -7.62 -4.94
CA VAL A 73 -0.08 -6.98 -4.71
C VAL A 73 1.05 -8.02 -4.76
N LEU A 74 0.89 -9.18 -4.13
CA LEU A 74 1.86 -10.28 -4.21
C LEU A 74 2.06 -10.77 -5.65
N SER A 75 0.97 -10.94 -6.40
CA SER A 75 1.03 -11.26 -7.82
C SER A 75 1.76 -10.17 -8.61
N PHE A 76 1.55 -8.91 -8.25
CA PHE A 76 2.20 -7.77 -8.90
C PHE A 76 3.71 -7.72 -8.63
N LEU A 77 4.12 -8.05 -7.40
CA LEU A 77 5.52 -8.14 -6.99
C LEU A 77 6.30 -9.27 -7.67
N MET A 78 5.64 -10.23 -8.33
CA MET A 78 6.33 -11.23 -9.14
C MET A 78 7.10 -10.61 -10.31
N TYR A 79 6.60 -9.51 -10.89
CA TYR A 79 7.28 -8.83 -11.99
C TYR A 79 8.71 -8.39 -11.65
N PRO A 80 8.93 -7.54 -10.63
CA PRO A 80 10.28 -7.11 -10.26
C PRO A 80 11.16 -8.26 -9.75
N LEU A 81 10.58 -9.35 -9.20
CA LEU A 81 11.37 -10.53 -8.81
C LEU A 81 12.04 -11.22 -10.01
N PHE A 82 11.35 -11.29 -11.16
CA PHE A 82 11.93 -11.83 -12.39
C PHE A 82 12.67 -10.78 -13.23
N ARG A 83 12.53 -9.50 -12.89
CA ARG A 83 13.24 -8.37 -13.54
C ARG A 83 13.86 -7.43 -12.50
N PRO A 84 15.02 -7.80 -11.93
CA PRO A 84 15.65 -7.03 -10.87
C PRO A 84 16.01 -5.59 -11.26
N TRP A 85 16.22 -5.34 -12.55
CA TRP A 85 16.51 -4.02 -13.11
C TRP A 85 15.35 -3.04 -12.93
N ASP A 86 14.11 -3.55 -12.91
CA ASP A 86 12.89 -2.77 -12.74
C ASP A 86 12.48 -2.62 -11.27
N SER A 87 13.29 -3.13 -10.33
CA SER A 87 12.99 -3.12 -8.90
C SER A 87 12.72 -1.73 -8.32
N ARG A 88 13.26 -0.67 -8.91
CA ARG A 88 12.98 0.72 -8.54
C ARG A 88 11.49 1.06 -8.63
N ILE A 89 10.71 0.36 -9.46
CA ILE A 89 9.26 0.55 -9.55
C ILE A 89 8.56 0.18 -8.24
N VAL A 90 9.14 -0.74 -7.45
CA VAL A 90 8.64 -1.10 -6.12
C VAL A 90 8.93 0.01 -5.12
N ALA A 91 10.07 0.69 -5.21
CA ALA A 91 10.34 1.85 -4.37
C ALA A 91 9.35 2.99 -4.64
N ILE A 92 9.08 3.25 -5.92
CA ILE A 92 8.11 4.25 -6.36
C ILE A 92 6.70 3.85 -5.88
N GLY A 93 6.23 2.65 -6.21
CA GLY A 93 4.94 2.15 -5.74
C GLY A 93 4.82 2.09 -4.21
N GLY A 94 5.92 1.79 -3.52
CA GLY A 94 6.01 1.69 -2.06
C GLY A 94 5.76 3.02 -1.34
N LEU A 95 5.88 4.17 -2.02
CA LEU A 95 5.50 5.47 -1.45
C LEU A 95 4.00 5.54 -1.08
N ILE A 96 3.16 4.66 -1.65
CA ILE A 96 1.75 4.53 -1.24
C ILE A 96 1.63 4.16 0.24
N GLU A 97 2.59 3.39 0.77
CA GLU A 97 2.56 2.90 2.15
C GLU A 97 2.78 3.99 3.20
N ILE A 98 3.16 5.20 2.79
CA ILE A 98 3.16 6.39 3.65
C ILE A 98 1.73 6.69 4.12
N ASP A 99 0.72 6.57 3.24
CA ASP A 99 -0.68 6.77 3.63
C ASP A 99 -1.15 5.69 4.62
N THR A 100 -0.78 4.43 4.37
CA THR A 100 -1.07 3.31 5.28
C THR A 100 -0.40 3.54 6.64
N THR A 101 0.85 4.02 6.66
CA THR A 101 1.58 4.39 7.88
C THR A 101 0.82 5.46 8.67
N LEU A 102 0.37 6.53 8.00
CA LEU A 102 -0.40 7.62 8.63
C LEU A 102 -1.77 7.13 9.17
N LEU A 103 -2.42 6.20 8.46
CA LEU A 103 -3.65 5.55 8.92
C LEU A 103 -3.44 4.80 10.25
N LEU A 104 -2.38 3.99 10.33
CA LEU A 104 -2.10 3.20 11.53
C LEU A 104 -1.67 4.10 12.69
N LEU A 105 -0.84 5.12 12.43
CA LEU A 105 -0.47 6.13 13.44
C LEU A 105 -1.69 6.87 13.99
N LYS A 106 -2.64 7.23 13.12
CA LYS A 106 -3.94 7.81 13.53
C LYS A 106 -4.71 6.85 14.45
N ARG A 107 -4.74 5.55 14.17
CA ARG A 107 -5.46 4.56 15.01
C ARG A 107 -4.80 4.40 16.38
N ILE A 108 -3.48 4.22 16.41
CA ILE A 108 -2.71 4.05 17.66
C ILE A 108 -2.79 5.30 18.52
N SER A 109 -2.69 6.48 17.91
CA SER A 109 -2.78 7.77 18.61
C SER A 109 -4.22 8.17 18.96
N LYS A 110 -5.17 7.23 18.94
CA LYS A 110 -6.60 7.43 19.23
C LYS A 110 -7.22 8.62 18.48
N GLY A 111 -6.77 8.87 17.25
CA GLY A 111 -7.30 9.94 16.41
C GLY A 111 -6.78 11.34 16.74
N HIS A 112 -5.59 11.47 17.34
CA HIS A 112 -4.93 12.77 17.54
C HIS A 112 -5.03 13.66 16.29
N TRP A 113 -5.34 14.93 16.50
CA TRP A 113 -5.77 15.84 15.43
C TRP A 113 -4.73 15.96 14.29
N LEU A 114 -3.43 15.94 14.64
CA LEU A 114 -2.33 16.04 13.67
C LEU A 114 -2.32 14.83 12.74
N PHE A 115 -2.25 13.61 13.27
CA PHE A 115 -2.26 12.39 12.46
C PHE A 115 -3.55 12.22 11.67
N ARG A 116 -4.68 12.66 12.23
CA ARG A 116 -5.93 12.71 11.47
C ARG A 116 -5.82 13.64 10.28
N ARG A 117 -5.33 14.87 10.45
CA ARG A 117 -5.21 15.84 9.34
C ARG A 117 -4.24 15.34 8.28
N LEU A 118 -3.06 14.87 8.70
CA LEU A 118 -2.07 14.28 7.81
C LEU A 118 -2.66 13.11 7.02
N TYR A 119 -3.33 12.17 7.70
CA TYR A 119 -3.98 11.05 7.04
C TYR A 119 -5.07 11.50 6.05
N MET A 120 -5.95 12.44 6.40
CA MET A 120 -7.00 12.87 5.47
C MET A 120 -6.43 13.54 4.21
N THR A 121 -5.35 14.31 4.36
CA THR A 121 -4.65 14.95 3.24
C THR A 121 -3.89 13.93 2.40
N SER A 122 -3.10 13.04 3.04
CA SER A 122 -2.36 11.99 2.34
C SER A 122 -3.29 11.05 1.60
N ASN A 123 -4.47 10.78 2.15
CA ASN A 123 -5.40 9.83 1.55
C ASN A 123 -5.88 10.32 0.18
N VAL A 124 -6.13 11.62 0.01
CA VAL A 124 -6.46 12.18 -1.31
C VAL A 124 -5.22 12.23 -2.20
N ILE A 125 -4.12 12.82 -1.72
CA ILE A 125 -2.93 13.05 -2.54
C ILE A 125 -2.32 11.73 -3.01
N ILE A 126 -2.16 10.78 -2.10
CA ILE A 126 -1.49 9.51 -2.37
C ILE A 126 -2.49 8.54 -3.00
N ARG A 127 -3.62 8.22 -2.35
CA ARG A 127 -4.50 7.14 -2.86
C ARG A 127 -5.26 7.50 -4.14
N VAL A 128 -5.52 8.79 -4.39
CA VAL A 128 -6.23 9.20 -5.62
C VAL A 128 -5.24 9.66 -6.67
N TRP A 129 -4.51 10.75 -6.40
CA TRP A 129 -3.67 11.37 -7.42
C TRP A 129 -2.45 10.51 -7.74
N TYR A 130 -1.66 10.16 -6.73
CA TYR A 130 -0.42 9.43 -6.94
C TYR A 130 -0.65 8.04 -7.56
N VAL A 131 -1.60 7.25 -7.03
CA VAL A 131 -1.91 5.92 -7.59
C VAL A 131 -2.43 6.01 -9.03
N THR A 132 -3.18 7.06 -9.37
CA THR A 132 -3.60 7.29 -10.76
C THR A 132 -2.40 7.61 -11.65
N LEU A 133 -1.48 8.47 -11.20
CA LEU A 133 -0.23 8.77 -11.91
C LEU A 133 0.65 7.53 -12.11
N LEU A 134 0.71 6.65 -11.12
CA LEU A 134 1.41 5.37 -11.25
C LEU A 134 0.87 4.50 -12.39
N SER A 135 -0.43 4.60 -12.71
CA SER A 135 -1.01 3.84 -13.82
C SER A 135 -0.37 4.22 -15.17
N PHE A 136 -0.09 5.52 -15.37
CA PHE A 136 0.65 5.99 -16.55
C PHE A 136 2.11 5.57 -16.51
N LEU A 137 2.73 5.56 -15.33
CA LEU A 137 4.10 5.08 -15.15
C LEU A 137 4.23 3.59 -15.53
N TYR A 138 3.36 2.73 -15.00
CA TYR A 138 3.35 1.30 -15.31
C TYR A 138 3.06 1.05 -16.79
N TRP A 139 2.18 1.83 -17.41
CA TRP A 139 1.93 1.76 -18.85
C TRP A 139 3.19 2.04 -19.66
N TYR A 140 3.94 3.08 -19.30
CA TYR A 140 5.20 3.43 -19.95
C TYR A 140 6.27 2.34 -19.72
N TYR A 141 6.43 1.86 -18.49
CA TYR A 141 7.41 0.82 -18.15
C TYR A 141 7.14 -0.51 -18.88
N THR A 142 5.87 -0.85 -19.11
CA THR A 142 5.48 -2.13 -19.74
C THR A 142 5.28 -2.05 -21.25
N GLN A 143 5.66 -0.93 -21.89
CA GLN A 143 5.41 -0.72 -23.32
C GLN A 143 6.15 -1.73 -24.23
N TYR A 144 7.30 -2.23 -23.77
CA TYR A 144 8.12 -3.21 -24.49
C TYR A 144 7.92 -4.65 -24.00
N GLU A 145 7.03 -4.84 -23.01
CA GLU A 145 6.70 -6.17 -22.50
C GLU A 145 5.73 -6.90 -23.44
N ASN A 146 5.73 -8.23 -23.33
CA ASN A 146 4.76 -9.03 -24.07
C ASN A 146 3.32 -8.71 -23.62
N PHE A 147 2.36 -9.04 -24.48
CA PHE A 147 0.95 -8.74 -24.25
C PHE A 147 0.44 -9.27 -22.90
N TRP A 148 0.81 -10.51 -22.55
CA TRP A 148 0.34 -11.16 -21.32
C TRP A 148 0.86 -10.48 -20.05
N MET A 149 2.14 -10.12 -20.03
CA MET A 149 2.77 -9.43 -18.91
C MET A 149 2.16 -8.04 -18.73
N ARG A 150 2.00 -7.30 -19.84
CA ARG A 150 1.35 -6.00 -19.81
C ARG A 150 -0.09 -6.07 -19.32
N LEU A 151 -0.86 -7.05 -19.79
CA LEU A 151 -2.23 -7.27 -19.33
C LEU A 151 -2.28 -7.57 -17.82
N HIS A 152 -1.38 -8.43 -17.32
CA HIS A 152 -1.26 -8.74 -15.90
C HIS A 152 -0.92 -7.50 -15.06
N ILE A 153 0.14 -6.78 -15.41
CA ILE A 153 0.57 -5.58 -14.68
C ILE A 153 -0.49 -4.48 -14.70
N MET A 154 -1.06 -4.19 -15.87
CA MET A 154 -2.05 -3.13 -16.00
C MET A 154 -3.37 -3.48 -15.30
N SER A 155 -3.79 -4.75 -15.31
CA SER A 155 -4.97 -5.19 -14.56
C SER A 155 -4.74 -5.16 -13.04
N ALA A 156 -3.57 -5.56 -12.56
CA ALA A 156 -3.18 -5.43 -11.15
C ALA A 156 -3.17 -3.96 -10.72
N GLN A 157 -2.57 -3.08 -11.52
CA GLN A 157 -2.51 -1.64 -11.25
C GLN A 157 -3.91 -0.99 -11.28
N ALA A 158 -4.76 -1.36 -12.24
CA ALA A 158 -6.15 -0.89 -12.29
C ALA A 158 -6.92 -1.31 -11.04
N PHE A 159 -6.74 -2.55 -10.58
CA PHE A 159 -7.33 -3.02 -9.32
C PHE A 159 -6.82 -2.23 -8.11
N VAL A 160 -5.50 -1.99 -8.00
CA VAL A 160 -4.91 -1.18 -6.92
C VAL A 160 -5.51 0.24 -6.92
N ASN A 161 -5.73 0.82 -8.10
CA ASN A 161 -6.33 2.14 -8.22
C ASN A 161 -7.80 2.14 -7.74
N LEU A 162 -8.61 1.18 -8.20
CA LEU A 162 -10.00 1.02 -7.74
C LEU A 162 -10.09 0.79 -6.22
N PHE A 163 -9.22 -0.06 -5.68
CA PHE A 163 -9.13 -0.30 -4.23
C PHE A 163 -8.80 1.00 -3.48
N SER A 164 -7.86 1.79 -4.01
CA SER A 164 -7.43 3.06 -3.43
C SER A 164 -8.56 4.10 -3.40
N PHE A 165 -9.34 4.21 -4.49
CA PHE A 165 -10.57 5.01 -4.53
C PHE A 165 -11.61 4.54 -3.52
N ALA A 166 -11.86 3.23 -3.44
CA ALA A 166 -12.83 2.67 -2.51
C ALA A 166 -12.49 2.99 -1.04
N ILE A 167 -11.22 2.84 -0.64
CA ILE A 167 -10.76 3.20 0.71
C ILE A 167 -10.90 4.69 0.98
N CYS A 168 -10.63 5.54 -0.02
CA CYS A 168 -10.80 6.99 0.10
C CYS A 168 -12.27 7.35 0.34
N ILE A 169 -13.19 6.85 -0.50
CA ILE A 169 -14.63 7.08 -0.36
C ILE A 169 -15.10 6.63 1.03
N VAL A 170 -14.79 5.40 1.43
CA VAL A 170 -15.18 4.87 2.75
C VAL A 170 -14.65 5.73 3.90
N THR A 171 -13.43 6.24 3.77
CA THR A 171 -12.81 7.12 4.77
C THR A 171 -13.57 8.43 4.92
N PHE A 172 -13.83 9.12 3.81
CA PHE A 172 -14.53 10.40 3.83
C PHE A 172 -16.01 10.25 4.22
N THR A 173 -16.70 9.20 3.76
CA THR A 173 -18.08 8.93 4.18
C THR A 173 -18.18 8.73 5.69
N LYS A 174 -17.25 7.97 6.30
CA LYS A 174 -17.21 7.79 7.76
C LYS A 174 -16.93 9.10 8.50
N GLU A 175 -16.03 9.92 7.97
CA GLU A 175 -15.66 11.20 8.57
C GLU A 175 -16.82 12.22 8.52
N ILE A 176 -17.55 12.26 7.41
CA ILE A 176 -18.75 13.09 7.26
C ILE A 176 -19.83 12.63 8.26
N LYS A 177 -20.12 11.33 8.32
CA LYS A 177 -21.09 10.78 9.27
C LYS A 177 -20.74 11.11 10.72
N ARG A 178 -19.46 11.10 11.09
CA ARG A 178 -19.02 11.47 12.44
C ARG A 178 -19.17 12.96 12.76
N LYS A 179 -19.11 13.84 11.76
CA LYS A 179 -19.34 15.29 11.96
C LYS A 179 -20.83 15.65 12.06
N LEU A 180 -21.69 14.81 11.49
CA LEU A 180 -23.15 15.00 11.47
C LEU A 180 -23.87 14.35 12.66
N ALA A 181 -23.19 13.46 13.40
CA ALA A 181 -23.67 12.82 14.62
C ALA A 181 -23.17 13.58 15.84
#